data_AF-A0A248KJK0-F1
#
_entry.id   AF-A0A248KJK0-F1
#
_cell.length_a   1.000
_cell.length_b   1.000
_cell.length_c   1.000
_cell.angle_alpha   90.00
_cell.angle_beta   90.00
_cell.angle_gamma   90.00
#
_symmetry.space_group_name_H-M   'P 1'
#
loop_
_entity.id
_entity.type
_entity.pdbx_description
1 polymer ?
#
loop_
_entity_poly.entity_id
_entity_poly.type
_entity_poly.pdbx_seq_one_letter_code
_entity_poly.pdbx_strand_id
1 'polypeptide(L)'
;MRFNSIVISQILFTTIVGHSAWAQSTYDITQGTYEWTTNIVVNGVEGWPGSGLRANGELTALINSSGNIDVSNNHSGLFFSENASVTIHHSQTDKLFSANNNGWDGILVESNADLTVKGMSISANGNTENGIRANSGGQIALTETTTVEFNNNGDKGLFAFSDNSVISISGNNDNASYLYVKDNNQAGNWGQEYGQKITHWLILPI
;
A
#
# COMPACT_ATOMS: atom_id res chain seq x y z
N MET A 1 27.37 -53.10 1.42
CA MET A 1 26.40 -52.33 0.63
C MET A 1 26.65 -50.85 0.93
N ARG A 2 27.04 -50.07 -0.09
CA ARG A 2 27.40 -48.65 0.06
C ARG A 2 26.14 -47.79 0.01
N PHE A 3 26.06 -46.78 0.85
CA PHE A 3 24.91 -45.88 0.95
C PHE A 3 24.71 -45.13 -0.36
N ASN A 4 23.54 -45.28 -0.98
CA ASN A 4 23.08 -44.39 -2.03
C ASN A 4 22.67 -43.08 -1.35
N SER A 5 23.34 -41.99 -1.71
CA SER A 5 23.05 -40.64 -1.24
C SER A 5 21.58 -40.30 -1.44
N ILE A 6 20.88 -39.95 -0.36
CA ILE A 6 19.58 -39.29 -0.45
C ILE A 6 19.86 -37.81 -0.68
N VAL A 7 19.62 -37.34 -1.90
CA VAL A 7 19.57 -35.91 -2.21
C VAL A 7 18.18 -35.42 -1.83
N ILE A 8 18.08 -34.71 -0.69
CA ILE A 8 16.86 -33.97 -0.36
C ILE A 8 16.95 -32.64 -1.08
N SER A 9 16.34 -32.56 -2.27
CA SER A 9 16.07 -31.29 -2.92
C SER A 9 14.97 -30.60 -2.13
N GLN A 10 15.26 -29.47 -1.47
CA GLN A 10 14.21 -28.58 -1.01
C GLN A 10 13.45 -28.09 -2.25
N ILE A 11 12.28 -28.66 -2.48
CA ILE A 11 11.32 -28.12 -3.45
C ILE A 11 10.72 -26.89 -2.78
N LEU A 12 11.22 -25.72 -3.16
CA LEU A 12 10.57 -24.46 -2.84
C LEU A 12 9.28 -24.41 -3.66
N PHE A 13 8.14 -24.66 -3.03
CA PHE A 13 6.85 -24.33 -3.63
C PHE A 13 6.70 -22.80 -3.59
N THR A 14 7.28 -22.11 -4.58
CA THR A 14 6.77 -20.79 -4.93
C THR A 14 5.42 -21.04 -5.58
N THR A 15 4.33 -20.86 -4.84
CA THR A 15 3.04 -20.64 -5.47
C THR A 15 3.16 -19.36 -6.27
N ILE A 16 3.49 -19.49 -7.56
CA ILE A 16 3.11 -18.51 -8.56
C ILE A 16 1.59 -18.48 -8.45
N VAL A 17 1.03 -17.45 -7.82
CA VAL A 17 -0.40 -17.17 -7.86
C VAL A 17 -0.68 -16.66 -9.28
N GLY A 18 -0.59 -17.59 -10.22
CA GLY A 18 -0.75 -17.39 -11.64
C GLY A 18 -2.12 -17.88 -12.04
N HIS A 19 -3.02 -16.92 -12.29
CA HIS A 19 -4.08 -16.98 -13.29
C HIS A 19 -4.82 -18.32 -13.43
N SER A 20 -5.93 -18.43 -12.70
CA SER A 20 -7.12 -19.13 -13.20
C SER A 20 -8.32 -18.22 -13.01
N ALA A 21 -9.05 -17.99 -14.11
CA ALA A 21 -10.34 -17.30 -14.13
C ALA A 21 -11.29 -17.92 -13.09
N TRP A 22 -12.31 -17.15 -12.69
CA TRP A 22 -13.43 -17.57 -11.81
C TRP A 22 -13.21 -17.44 -10.29
N ALA A 23 -12.39 -16.48 -9.86
CA ALA A 23 -12.59 -15.58 -8.71
C ALA A 23 -11.26 -14.89 -8.47
N GLN A 24 -11.15 -13.60 -8.77
CA GLN A 24 -9.98 -12.83 -8.32
C GLN A 24 -10.11 -12.70 -6.80
N SER A 25 -9.26 -13.45 -6.09
CA SER A 25 -9.17 -13.39 -4.63
C SER A 25 -8.16 -12.34 -4.22
N THR A 26 -8.35 -11.80 -3.01
CA THR A 26 -7.31 -11.05 -2.29
C THR A 26 -5.98 -11.77 -2.31
N TYR A 27 -4.88 -11.03 -2.47
CA TYR A 27 -3.54 -11.55 -2.23
C TYR A 27 -3.20 -11.36 -0.75
N ASP A 28 -3.27 -12.46 0.01
CA ASP A 28 -2.90 -12.48 1.41
C ASP A 28 -1.37 -12.59 1.58
N ILE A 29 -0.78 -11.53 2.11
CA ILE A 29 0.63 -11.47 2.51
C ILE A 29 0.78 -12.21 3.84
N THR A 30 1.78 -13.08 3.90
CA THR A 30 2.12 -13.85 5.10
C THR A 30 3.52 -13.47 5.59
N GLN A 31 3.94 -14.07 6.70
CA GLN A 31 5.28 -13.85 7.25
C GLN A 31 6.36 -14.26 6.25
N GLY A 32 7.30 -13.37 5.92
CA GLY A 32 8.50 -13.74 5.15
C GLY A 32 9.06 -12.67 4.23
N THR A 33 9.90 -13.11 3.29
CA THR A 33 10.48 -12.27 2.22
C THR A 33 10.03 -12.77 0.86
N TYR A 34 9.60 -11.86 0.00
CA TYR A 34 9.06 -12.14 -1.33
C TYR A 34 9.86 -11.40 -2.41
N GLU A 35 9.99 -12.04 -3.57
CA GLU A 35 10.55 -11.45 -4.77
C GLU A 35 9.45 -11.41 -5.84
N TRP A 36 8.95 -10.21 -6.16
CA TRP A 36 7.98 -9.99 -7.22
C TRP A 36 8.70 -9.53 -8.48
N THR A 37 9.09 -10.49 -9.32
CA THR A 37 9.95 -10.25 -10.49
C THR A 37 9.21 -9.70 -11.71
N THR A 38 7.89 -9.55 -11.62
CA THR A 38 7.01 -9.05 -12.69
C THR A 38 6.04 -8.02 -12.12
N ASN A 39 5.27 -7.38 -13.01
CA ASN A 39 4.13 -6.58 -12.55
C ASN A 39 3.16 -7.47 -11.76
N ILE A 40 2.66 -6.92 -10.66
CA ILE A 40 1.61 -7.53 -9.85
C ILE A 40 0.34 -6.74 -10.10
N VAL A 41 -0.74 -7.45 -10.45
CA VAL A 41 -2.05 -6.87 -10.70
C VAL A 41 -3.08 -7.69 -9.94
N VAL A 42 -3.77 -7.06 -8.99
CA VAL A 42 -4.86 -7.68 -8.23
C VAL A 42 -6.04 -6.71 -8.27
N ASN A 43 -7.01 -6.98 -9.14
CA ASN A 43 -8.16 -6.10 -9.39
C ASN A 43 -9.45 -6.92 -9.29
N GLY A 44 -10.61 -6.25 -9.19
CA GLY A 44 -11.93 -6.90 -9.24
C GLY A 44 -12.33 -7.66 -7.98
N VAL A 45 -11.63 -7.46 -6.86
CA VAL A 45 -11.99 -8.08 -5.57
C VAL A 45 -13.10 -7.26 -4.91
N GLU A 46 -14.31 -7.78 -4.86
CA GLU A 46 -15.50 -7.08 -4.34
C GLU A 46 -15.89 -7.48 -2.91
N GLY A 47 -16.68 -6.63 -2.25
CA GLY A 47 -17.26 -6.86 -0.92
C GLY A 47 -16.27 -6.65 0.23
N TRP A 48 -16.75 -6.44 1.46
CA TRP A 48 -15.91 -6.42 2.65
C TRP A 48 -15.64 -7.86 3.13
N PRO A 49 -14.41 -8.24 3.53
CA PRO A 49 -13.15 -7.47 3.59
C PRO A 49 -12.24 -7.66 2.34
N GLY A 50 -12.82 -7.60 1.15
CA GLY A 50 -12.13 -7.74 -0.13
C GLY A 50 -11.12 -6.62 -0.36
N SER A 51 -9.88 -7.03 -0.61
CA SER A 51 -8.79 -6.11 -0.93
C SER A 51 -7.86 -6.69 -1.99
N GLY A 52 -7.13 -5.84 -2.72
CA GLY A 52 -6.10 -6.30 -3.65
C GLY A 52 -4.95 -6.97 -2.91
N LEU A 53 -4.32 -6.25 -1.98
CA LEU A 53 -3.33 -6.79 -1.04
C LEU A 53 -3.86 -6.74 0.39
N ARG A 54 -3.63 -7.82 1.14
CA ARG A 54 -4.03 -7.91 2.54
C ARG A 54 -2.92 -8.46 3.41
N ALA A 55 -2.82 -7.94 4.62
CA ALA A 55 -1.98 -8.48 5.68
C ALA A 55 -2.74 -8.31 7.00
N ASN A 56 -2.87 -9.37 7.78
CA ASN A 56 -3.58 -9.31 9.06
C ASN A 56 -2.85 -10.12 10.12
N GLY A 57 -2.85 -9.60 11.34
CA GLY A 57 -2.23 -10.20 12.52
C GLY A 57 -0.76 -9.85 12.69
N GLU A 58 -0.15 -10.39 13.74
CA GLU A 58 1.26 -10.18 14.08
C GLU A 58 2.17 -10.87 13.05
N LEU A 59 2.47 -10.17 11.96
CA LEU A 59 3.38 -10.63 10.92
C LEU A 59 4.35 -9.53 10.49
N THR A 60 5.48 -9.95 9.94
CA THR A 60 6.43 -9.09 9.26
C THR A 60 6.71 -9.63 7.86
N ALA A 61 6.59 -8.76 6.87
CA ALA A 61 6.90 -9.11 5.48
C ALA A 61 7.81 -8.08 4.81
N LEU A 62 8.73 -8.58 3.98
CA LEU A 62 9.52 -7.76 3.05
C LEU A 62 9.23 -8.22 1.62
N ILE A 63 8.79 -7.31 0.77
CA ILE A 63 8.51 -7.57 -0.64
C ILE A 63 9.49 -6.75 -1.46
N ASN A 64 10.40 -7.42 -2.16
CA ASN A 64 11.24 -6.79 -3.18
C ASN A 64 10.54 -6.94 -4.52
N SER A 65 10.03 -5.83 -5.05
CA SER A 65 9.43 -5.81 -6.39
C SER A 65 10.49 -5.39 -7.41
N SER A 66 10.38 -5.93 -8.64
CA SER A 66 11.04 -5.39 -9.84
C SER A 66 10.03 -4.84 -10.86
N GLY A 67 8.73 -4.94 -10.57
CA GLY A 67 7.63 -4.52 -11.43
C GLY A 67 6.72 -3.47 -10.78
N ASN A 68 5.76 -2.98 -11.55
CA ASN A 68 4.68 -2.15 -11.03
C ASN A 68 3.73 -3.00 -10.17
N ILE A 69 3.08 -2.36 -9.21
CA ILE A 69 2.02 -2.97 -8.39
C ILE A 69 0.73 -2.21 -8.67
N ASP A 70 -0.29 -2.91 -9.14
CA ASP A 70 -1.62 -2.37 -9.40
C ASP A 70 -2.66 -3.14 -8.59
N VAL A 71 -3.28 -2.43 -7.64
CA VAL A 71 -4.34 -2.92 -6.76
C VAL A 71 -5.59 -2.07 -6.93
N SER A 72 -5.87 -1.67 -8.16
CA SER A 72 -6.98 -0.78 -8.50
C SER A 72 -8.29 -1.54 -8.71
N ASN A 73 -9.43 -0.85 -8.60
CA ASN A 73 -10.75 -1.41 -8.87
C ASN A 73 -11.11 -2.62 -7.98
N ASN A 74 -10.74 -2.56 -6.70
CA ASN A 74 -11.16 -3.50 -5.66
C ASN A 74 -12.13 -2.80 -4.69
N HIS A 75 -12.64 -3.52 -3.69
CA HIS A 75 -13.31 -2.88 -2.56
C HIS A 75 -12.30 -2.02 -1.78
N SER A 76 -11.12 -2.54 -1.43
CA SER A 76 -9.96 -1.72 -1.02
C SER A 76 -8.73 -2.08 -1.85
N GLY A 77 -7.85 -1.13 -2.16
CA GLY A 77 -6.62 -1.49 -2.89
C GLY A 77 -5.68 -2.30 -2.02
N LEU A 78 -5.33 -1.75 -0.86
CA LEU A 78 -4.53 -2.40 0.17
C LEU A 78 -5.24 -2.27 1.52
N PHE A 79 -5.31 -3.36 2.29
CA PHE A 79 -5.83 -3.34 3.65
C PHE A 79 -4.95 -4.12 4.63
N PHE A 80 -4.20 -3.41 5.48
CA PHE A 80 -3.35 -4.00 6.53
C PHE A 80 -3.88 -3.67 7.92
N SER A 81 -3.93 -4.68 8.79
CA SER A 81 -4.49 -4.55 10.13
C SER A 81 -3.80 -5.44 11.18
N GLU A 82 -4.17 -5.25 12.45
CA GLU A 82 -3.78 -6.08 13.60
C GLU A 82 -2.26 -6.27 13.77
N ASN A 83 -1.49 -5.19 13.81
CA ASN A 83 -0.02 -5.18 14.00
C ASN A 83 0.79 -5.82 12.85
N ALA A 84 0.20 -6.01 11.66
CA ALA A 84 0.96 -6.44 10.50
C ALA A 84 1.98 -5.36 10.08
N SER A 85 3.25 -5.74 9.88
CA SER A 85 4.32 -4.84 9.44
C SER A 85 4.86 -5.27 8.08
N VAL A 86 4.58 -4.51 7.03
CA VAL A 86 4.96 -4.87 5.66
C VAL A 86 5.79 -3.77 5.02
N THR A 87 6.94 -4.16 4.46
CA THR A 87 7.76 -3.28 3.62
C THR A 87 7.71 -3.74 2.18
N ILE A 88 7.34 -2.84 1.27
CA ILE A 88 7.39 -3.03 -0.18
C ILE A 88 8.50 -2.14 -0.70
N HIS A 89 9.53 -2.74 -1.29
CA HIS A 89 10.73 -2.08 -1.73
C HIS A 89 10.94 -2.29 -3.22
N HIS A 90 11.25 -1.20 -3.92
CA HIS A 90 11.74 -1.23 -5.28
C HIS A 90 13.06 -0.45 -5.37
N SER A 91 14.04 -0.99 -6.10
CA SER A 91 15.38 -0.37 -6.22
C SER A 91 15.45 0.75 -7.27
N GLN A 92 14.44 0.86 -8.13
CA GLN A 92 14.32 1.89 -9.17
C GLN A 92 13.12 2.80 -8.92
N THR A 93 13.31 4.11 -9.01
CA THR A 93 12.30 5.13 -8.66
C THR A 93 11.24 5.40 -9.74
N ASP A 94 11.29 4.66 -10.85
CA ASP A 94 10.39 4.79 -12.01
C ASP A 94 9.17 3.87 -11.92
N LYS A 95 9.11 2.98 -10.93
CA LYS A 95 7.96 2.08 -10.75
C LYS A 95 6.83 2.72 -9.99
N LEU A 96 5.64 2.21 -10.27
CA LEU A 96 4.39 2.73 -9.78
C LEU A 96 3.70 1.71 -8.87
N PHE A 97 3.27 2.18 -7.70
CA PHE A 97 2.25 1.54 -6.88
C PHE A 97 0.92 2.27 -7.12
N SER A 98 -0.05 1.58 -7.73
CA SER A 98 -1.37 2.11 -8.05
C SER A 98 -2.44 1.46 -7.19
N ALA A 99 -3.24 2.28 -6.50
CA ALA A 99 -4.42 1.88 -5.75
C ALA A 99 -5.59 2.81 -6.10
N ASN A 100 -6.03 2.74 -7.35
CA ASN A 100 -6.99 3.67 -7.94
C ASN A 100 -8.39 3.10 -8.01
N ASN A 101 -9.40 3.97 -8.01
CA ASN A 101 -10.80 3.63 -8.30
C ASN A 101 -11.36 2.49 -7.43
N ASN A 102 -10.94 2.40 -6.17
CA ASN A 102 -11.46 1.40 -5.24
C ASN A 102 -12.82 1.83 -4.67
N GLY A 103 -13.64 0.83 -4.33
CA GLY A 103 -14.96 1.01 -3.71
C GLY A 103 -14.91 1.54 -2.27
N TRP A 104 -13.72 1.65 -1.68
CA TRP A 104 -13.46 2.21 -0.36
C TRP A 104 -12.19 3.06 -0.38
N ASP A 105 -11.16 2.70 0.37
CA ASP A 105 -9.85 3.38 0.33
C ASP A 105 -8.92 2.77 -0.72
N GLY A 106 -8.01 3.59 -1.23
CA GLY A 106 -6.86 3.10 -2.00
C GLY A 106 -5.92 2.28 -1.11
N ILE A 107 -5.39 2.90 -0.07
CA ILE A 107 -4.49 2.26 0.90
C ILE A 107 -5.04 2.50 2.31
N LEU A 108 -5.37 1.42 3.02
CA LEU A 108 -5.80 1.45 4.41
C LEU A 108 -4.82 0.67 5.29
N VAL A 109 -4.31 1.33 6.31
CA VAL A 109 -3.50 0.71 7.37
C VAL A 109 -4.08 1.09 8.71
N GLU A 110 -4.43 0.08 9.51
CA GLU A 110 -5.05 0.32 10.81
C GLU A 110 -4.65 -0.65 11.91
N SER A 111 -5.14 -0.40 13.13
CA SER A 111 -4.96 -1.30 14.28
C SER A 111 -3.48 -1.61 14.54
N ASN A 112 -2.68 -0.55 14.65
CA ASN A 112 -1.22 -0.58 14.84
C ASN A 112 -0.43 -1.33 13.75
N ALA A 113 -1.02 -1.56 12.57
CA ALA A 113 -0.28 -2.08 11.43
C ALA A 113 0.65 -1.00 10.83
N ASP A 114 1.71 -1.44 10.16
CA ASP A 114 2.72 -0.60 9.55
C ASP A 114 2.90 -0.97 8.07
N LEU A 115 2.86 0.04 7.20
CA LEU A 115 3.22 -0.09 5.79
C LEU A 115 4.39 0.84 5.47
N THR A 116 5.44 0.29 4.88
CA THR A 116 6.47 1.07 4.20
C THR A 116 6.45 0.77 2.71
N VAL A 117 6.31 1.77 1.86
CA VAL A 117 6.58 1.67 0.42
C VAL A 117 7.81 2.51 0.11
N LYS A 118 8.84 1.87 -0.45
CA LYS A 118 10.15 2.47 -0.67
C LYS A 118 10.54 2.44 -2.14
N GLY A 119 10.99 3.58 -2.66
CA GLY A 119 11.57 3.68 -3.99
C GLY A 119 10.56 3.57 -5.14
N MET A 120 9.27 3.83 -4.87
CA MET A 120 8.21 3.81 -5.89
C MET A 120 7.48 5.14 -5.94
N SER A 121 6.96 5.50 -7.11
CA SER A 121 5.91 6.52 -7.22
C SER A 121 4.57 5.92 -6.81
N ILE A 122 3.70 6.73 -6.24
CA ILE A 122 2.43 6.29 -5.64
C ILE A 122 1.27 7.01 -6.29
N SER A 123 0.21 6.28 -6.61
CA SER A 123 -1.05 6.82 -7.14
C SER A 123 -2.22 6.15 -6.41
N ALA A 124 -2.99 6.93 -5.65
CA ALA A 124 -4.24 6.48 -5.05
C ALA A 124 -5.34 7.53 -5.30
N ASN A 125 -5.86 7.47 -6.52
CA ASN A 125 -6.80 8.41 -7.12
C ASN A 125 -8.18 7.77 -7.32
N GLY A 126 -9.24 8.58 -7.28
CA GLY A 126 -10.59 8.15 -7.66
C GLY A 126 -11.24 7.13 -6.70
N ASN A 127 -10.71 6.95 -5.50
CA ASN A 127 -11.27 6.02 -4.52
C ASN A 127 -12.55 6.60 -3.90
N THR A 128 -13.48 5.73 -3.48
CA THR A 128 -14.80 6.15 -2.97
C THR A 128 -14.69 6.91 -1.64
N GLU A 129 -13.74 6.52 -0.78
CA GLU A 129 -13.40 7.27 0.43
C GLU A 129 -12.06 7.97 0.27
N ASN A 130 -10.98 7.40 0.78
CA ASN A 130 -9.69 8.08 0.86
C ASN A 130 -8.68 7.54 -0.15
N GLY A 131 -7.73 8.38 -0.56
CA GLY A 131 -6.54 7.91 -1.28
C GLY A 131 -5.71 7.01 -0.37
N ILE A 132 -5.28 7.56 0.76
CA ILE A 132 -4.59 6.85 1.84
C ILE A 132 -5.23 7.17 3.18
N ARG A 133 -5.47 6.13 3.99
CA ARG A 133 -5.91 6.25 5.37
C ARG A 133 -5.03 5.46 6.35
N ALA A 134 -4.56 6.15 7.37
CA ALA A 134 -3.94 5.57 8.56
C ALA A 134 -4.90 5.77 9.75
N ASN A 135 -5.29 4.68 10.42
CA ASN A 135 -6.31 4.72 11.47
C ASN A 135 -5.94 3.83 12.67
N SER A 136 -6.47 4.10 13.86
CA SER A 136 -6.26 3.30 15.08
C SER A 136 -4.81 2.87 15.30
N GLY A 137 -3.87 3.82 15.31
CA GLY A 137 -2.44 3.56 15.46
C GLY A 137 -1.71 3.05 14.21
N GLY A 138 -2.41 2.90 13.07
CA GLY A 138 -1.78 2.52 11.81
C GLY A 138 -0.76 3.55 11.32
N GLN A 139 0.33 3.07 10.71
CA GLN A 139 1.41 3.93 10.23
C GLN A 139 1.74 3.64 8.77
N ILE A 140 1.93 4.70 7.98
CA ILE A 140 2.26 4.62 6.57
C ILE A 140 3.50 5.45 6.30
N ALA A 141 4.51 4.85 5.69
CA ALA A 141 5.74 5.51 5.27
C ALA A 141 5.94 5.32 3.76
N LEU A 142 5.83 6.41 3.01
CA LEU A 142 6.17 6.46 1.59
C LEU A 142 7.55 7.10 1.48
N THR A 143 8.58 6.31 1.21
CA THR A 143 9.97 6.79 1.26
C THR A 143 10.67 6.65 -0.08
N GLU A 144 11.64 7.52 -0.34
CA GLU A 144 12.39 7.53 -1.61
C GLU A 144 11.46 7.62 -2.84
N THR A 145 10.34 8.34 -2.69
CA THR A 145 9.31 8.44 -3.73
C THR A 145 9.60 9.63 -4.67
N THR A 146 9.36 9.46 -5.97
CA THR A 146 9.50 10.58 -6.92
C THR A 146 8.22 11.41 -6.97
N THR A 147 7.09 10.72 -7.15
CA THR A 147 5.77 11.33 -7.32
C THR A 147 4.76 10.60 -6.46
N VAL A 148 3.89 11.37 -5.81
CA VAL A 148 2.81 10.87 -4.98
C VAL A 148 1.52 11.62 -5.34
N GLU A 149 0.48 10.89 -5.72
CA GLU A 149 -0.79 11.47 -6.20
C GLU A 149 -2.00 10.91 -5.44
N PHE A 150 -2.82 11.80 -4.89
CA PHE A 150 -4.08 11.50 -4.20
C PHE A 150 -5.17 12.47 -4.66
N ASN A 151 -5.78 12.15 -5.79
CA ASN A 151 -6.68 13.05 -6.51
C ASN A 151 -8.07 12.43 -6.70
N ASN A 152 -9.10 13.26 -6.75
CA ASN A 152 -10.47 12.84 -7.05
C ASN A 152 -11.04 11.76 -6.10
N ASN A 153 -10.54 11.65 -4.87
CA ASN A 153 -11.11 10.71 -3.90
C ASN A 153 -12.39 11.29 -3.27
N GLY A 154 -13.36 10.42 -2.94
CA GLY A 154 -14.68 10.82 -2.47
C GLY A 154 -14.73 11.40 -1.05
N ASP A 155 -13.64 11.32 -0.29
CA ASP A 155 -13.47 12.03 0.98
C ASP A 155 -12.14 12.83 1.03
N LYS A 156 -11.04 12.20 1.46
CA LYS A 156 -9.73 12.86 1.61
C LYS A 156 -8.67 12.20 0.73
N GLY A 157 -7.69 12.98 0.26
CA GLY A 157 -6.51 12.39 -0.39
C GLY A 157 -5.63 11.63 0.62
N LEU A 158 -5.36 12.29 1.75
CA LEU A 158 -4.59 11.78 2.88
C LEU A 158 -5.40 11.93 4.16
N PHE A 159 -5.53 10.86 4.94
CA PHE A 159 -6.26 10.89 6.20
C PHE A 159 -5.56 10.06 7.28
N ALA A 160 -4.98 10.74 8.26
CA ALA A 160 -4.50 10.10 9.50
C ALA A 160 -5.45 10.50 10.63
N PHE A 161 -6.10 9.52 11.25
CA PHE A 161 -7.11 9.76 12.27
C PHE A 161 -6.96 8.81 13.45
N SER A 162 -7.35 9.27 14.64
CA SER A 162 -7.19 8.63 15.96
C SER A 162 -5.75 8.56 16.47
N ASP A 163 -5.59 8.13 17.73
CA ASP A 163 -4.33 8.21 18.46
C ASP A 163 -3.22 7.41 17.76
N ASN A 164 -2.04 8.03 17.65
CA ASN A 164 -0.80 7.47 17.09
C ASN A 164 -0.82 7.11 15.60
N SER A 165 -1.85 7.47 14.83
CA SER A 165 -1.83 7.27 13.38
C SER A 165 -0.93 8.27 12.66
N VAL A 166 -0.07 7.78 11.76
CA VAL A 166 0.94 8.59 11.07
C VAL A 166 0.97 8.27 9.58
N ILE A 167 1.03 9.31 8.75
CA ILE A 167 1.42 9.19 7.34
C ILE A 167 2.67 10.06 7.13
N SER A 168 3.75 9.43 6.67
CA SER A 168 5.01 10.09 6.35
C SER A 168 5.35 9.90 4.89
N ILE A 169 5.82 10.97 4.23
CA ILE A 169 6.16 10.98 2.81
C ILE A 169 7.52 11.65 2.66
N SER A 170 8.47 10.97 2.01
CA SER A 170 9.80 11.50 1.72
C SER A 170 10.27 11.13 0.31
N GLY A 171 11.13 12.00 -0.22
CA GLY A 171 11.73 11.84 -1.55
C GLY A 171 13.03 11.08 -1.55
N ASN A 172 13.53 10.80 -2.76
CA ASN A 172 14.76 10.04 -2.96
C ASN A 172 16.00 10.91 -2.73
N ASN A 173 16.91 10.46 -1.85
CA ASN A 173 18.20 11.11 -1.57
C ASN A 173 18.08 12.62 -1.27
N ASP A 174 17.19 13.01 -0.36
CA ASP A 174 16.93 14.41 0.01
C ASP A 174 16.41 15.30 -1.14
N ASN A 175 16.05 14.73 -2.28
CA ASN A 175 15.37 15.47 -3.34
C ASN A 175 13.87 15.57 -3.06
N ALA A 176 13.24 16.61 -3.60
CA ALA A 176 11.81 16.83 -3.48
C ALA A 176 11.01 15.69 -4.14
N SER A 177 10.03 15.14 -3.41
CA SER A 177 8.89 14.43 -4.02
C SER A 177 7.87 15.45 -4.49
N TYR A 178 7.27 15.20 -5.65
CA TYR A 178 6.06 15.93 -6.01
C TYR A 178 4.85 15.28 -5.32
N LEU A 179 4.22 16.03 -4.43
CA LEU A 179 2.95 15.63 -3.80
C LEU A 179 1.80 16.37 -4.47
N TYR A 180 0.91 15.62 -5.12
CA TYR A 180 -0.31 16.14 -5.72
C TYR A 180 -1.53 15.67 -4.94
N VAL A 181 -2.25 16.60 -4.33
CA VAL A 181 -3.51 16.33 -3.62
C VAL A 181 -4.54 17.35 -4.06
N LYS A 182 -5.40 16.99 -5.01
CA LYS A 182 -6.42 17.89 -5.57
C LYS A 182 -7.76 17.19 -5.78
N ASP A 183 -8.82 18.00 -5.83
CA ASP A 183 -10.15 17.56 -6.23
C ASP A 183 -10.74 16.42 -5.36
N ASN A 184 -10.22 16.22 -4.15
CA ASN A 184 -10.80 15.30 -3.18
C ASN A 184 -11.99 15.99 -2.51
N ASN A 185 -13.17 15.37 -2.54
CA ASN A 185 -14.39 16.03 -2.11
C ASN A 185 -15.33 15.07 -1.40
N GLN A 186 -15.44 15.24 -0.08
CA GLN A 186 -16.53 14.75 0.75
C GLN A 186 -17.84 15.33 0.24
N ALA A 187 -18.52 14.66 -0.69
CA ALA A 187 -19.80 15.14 -1.19
C ALA A 187 -20.83 15.21 -0.03
N GLY A 188 -20.94 16.39 0.59
CA GLY A 188 -21.92 16.72 1.64
C GLY A 188 -21.31 17.04 3.01
N ASN A 189 -21.36 18.33 3.38
CA ASN A 189 -21.16 18.89 4.73
C ASN A 189 -19.73 19.09 5.23
N TRP A 190 -18.95 19.91 4.50
CA TRP A 190 -17.97 20.79 5.15
C TRP A 190 -18.70 21.97 5.78
N GLY A 191 -19.27 21.71 6.95
CA GLY A 191 -19.96 22.67 7.77
C GLY A 191 -19.35 22.83 9.15
N GLN A 192 -18.06 22.56 9.34
CA GLN A 192 -17.16 23.20 10.33
C GLN A 192 -15.72 22.91 9.91
N GLU A 193 -14.93 23.96 9.75
CA GLU A 193 -13.48 23.89 9.60
C GLU A 193 -12.85 23.17 10.79
N TYR A 194 -12.69 21.86 10.69
CA TYR A 194 -11.56 21.17 11.31
C TYR A 194 -10.53 20.93 10.22
N GLY A 195 -10.08 22.03 9.61
CA GLY A 195 -8.84 22.02 8.84
C GLY A 195 -7.75 21.56 9.80
N GLN A 196 -7.33 20.30 9.66
CA GLN A 196 -6.14 19.86 10.35
C GLN A 196 -4.98 20.71 9.82
N LYS A 197 -4.46 21.53 10.73
CA LYS A 197 -3.15 22.17 10.62
C LYS A 197 -2.15 21.07 10.28
N ILE A 198 -1.68 21.04 9.03
CA ILE A 198 -0.47 20.31 8.67
C ILE A 198 0.65 20.99 9.46
N THR A 199 1.00 20.43 10.62
CA THR A 199 1.81 21.13 11.64
C THR A 199 3.31 21.04 11.36
N HIS A 200 3.73 20.24 10.37
CA HIS A 200 5.07 20.33 9.79
C HIS A 200 5.06 19.91 8.32
N TRP A 201 5.26 20.89 7.43
CA TRP A 201 6.14 20.64 6.29
C TRP A 201 7.55 20.81 6.84
N LEU A 202 8.28 19.72 7.08
CA LEU A 202 9.73 19.82 7.15
C LEU A 202 10.24 19.72 5.71
N ILE A 203 10.10 20.81 4.96
CA ILE A 203 11.00 21.06 3.84
C ILE A 203 12.25 21.63 4.50
N LEU A 204 13.27 20.79 4.72
CA LEU A 204 14.62 21.30 4.99
C LEU A 204 15.21 21.68 3.63
N PRO A 205 15.28 22.97 3.26
CA PRO A 205 16.33 23.38 2.33
C PRO A 205 17.67 23.18 3.04
N ILE A 206 18.62 22.54 2.35
CA ILE A 206 20.05 22.79 2.61
C ILE A 206 20.41 24.06 1.85
#